data_AF-A0AAV8B3L6-F1
#
_entry.id   AF-A0AAV8B3L6-F1
#
_cell.length_a   1.000
_cell.length_b   1.000
_cell.length_c   1.000
_cell.angle_alpha   90.00
_cell.angle_beta   90.00
_cell.angle_gamma   90.00
#
_symmetry.space_group_name_H-M   'P 1'
#
loop_
_entity.id
_entity.type
_entity.pdbx_description
1 polymer ?
#
loop_
_entity_poly.entity_id
_entity_poly.type
_entity_poly.pdbx_seq_one_letter_code
_entity_poly.pdbx_strand_id
1 'polypeptide(L)'
;MSALGRPQDMFSDTAIQLQPIFAQWVQNTHALAPSLTAPGATTSTSLSWGGAELVAVGGKVAMFPIPLGTADFLVHHIHAFTIHVTVLILLKGVLFARSSRLILIKQILVFVFLVMGLGEGEHAKYPPGDHVLLRFILDVQCNFGSNFPFQLGKCSRTFGVL
;
A
#
# COMPACT_ATOMS: atom_id res chain seq x y z
N MET A 1 -24.52 4.29 2.43
CA MET A 1 -25.30 5.19 1.55
C MET A 1 -25.86 4.47 0.33
N SER A 2 -25.06 3.70 -0.42
CA SER A 2 -25.56 2.94 -1.58
C SER A 2 -26.72 1.98 -1.26
N ALA A 3 -26.58 1.15 -0.21
CA ALA A 3 -27.64 0.21 0.19
C ALA A 3 -28.92 0.89 0.73
N LEU A 4 -28.85 2.16 1.11
CA LEU A 4 -30.00 2.96 1.56
C LEU A 4 -30.68 3.70 0.39
N GLY A 5 -30.28 3.44 -0.86
CA GLY A 5 -30.83 4.13 -2.02
C GLY A 5 -30.46 5.62 -2.11
N ARG A 6 -29.39 6.04 -1.42
CA ARG A 6 -28.88 7.42 -1.40
C ARG A 6 -27.50 7.53 -2.06
N PRO A 7 -27.38 7.27 -3.38
CA PRO A 7 -26.09 7.34 -4.08
C PRO A 7 -25.48 8.75 -4.10
N GLN A 8 -26.31 9.80 -4.06
CA GLN A 8 -25.88 11.20 -4.03
C GLN A 8 -25.09 11.60 -2.77
N ASP A 9 -25.20 10.83 -1.69
CA ASP A 9 -24.47 11.08 -0.45
C ASP A 9 -23.24 10.17 -0.30
N MET A 10 -22.84 9.48 -1.37
CA MET A 10 -21.67 8.60 -1.38
C MET A 10 -20.38 9.38 -1.68
N PHE A 11 -19.26 8.89 -1.15
CA PHE A 11 -17.94 9.33 -1.61
C PHE A 11 -17.62 8.65 -2.95
N SER A 12 -17.80 9.38 -4.05
CA SER A 12 -17.55 8.92 -5.41
C SER A 12 -17.36 10.10 -6.35
N ASP A 13 -16.85 9.84 -7.56
CA ASP A 13 -16.59 10.89 -8.55
C ASP A 13 -17.87 11.61 -9.02
N THR A 14 -19.04 10.98 -8.87
CA THR A 14 -20.35 11.52 -9.28
C THR A 14 -21.15 12.19 -8.15
N ALA A 15 -20.69 12.09 -6.92
CA ALA A 15 -21.40 12.58 -5.74
C ALA A 15 -20.46 13.46 -4.90
N ILE A 16 -20.12 13.05 -3.68
CA ILE A 16 -19.18 13.79 -2.84
C ILE A 16 -17.76 13.38 -3.23
N GLN A 17 -17.07 14.28 -3.93
CA GLN A 17 -15.75 14.00 -4.47
C GLN A 17 -14.64 14.21 -3.42
N LEU A 18 -13.74 13.23 -3.30
CA LEU A 18 -12.50 13.38 -2.53
C LEU A 18 -11.32 13.22 -3.50
N GLN A 19 -10.98 14.31 -4.16
CA GLN A 19 -9.99 14.26 -5.23
C GLN A 19 -8.55 14.21 -4.69
N PRO A 20 -7.66 13.38 -5.29
CA PRO A 20 -6.24 13.35 -4.96
C PRO A 20 -5.48 14.50 -5.66
N ILE A 21 -5.80 15.75 -5.28
CA ILE A 21 -5.30 16.98 -5.95
C ILE A 21 -3.76 17.01 -5.99
N PHE A 22 -3.08 16.59 -4.92
CA PHE A 22 -1.63 16.56 -4.88
C PHE A 22 -1.03 15.56 -5.87
N ALA A 23 -1.65 14.39 -6.02
CA ALA A 23 -1.18 13.40 -6.97
C ALA A 23 -1.39 13.90 -8.41
N GLN A 24 -2.57 14.47 -8.70
CA GLN A 24 -2.86 15.06 -10.02
C GLN A 24 -1.91 16.21 -10.35
N TRP A 25 -1.56 17.06 -9.37
CA TRP A 25 -0.56 18.11 -9.55
C TRP A 25 0.80 17.52 -9.93
N VAL A 26 1.27 16.46 -9.25
CA VAL A 26 2.50 15.75 -9.63
C VAL A 26 2.39 15.11 -11.02
N GLN A 27 1.25 14.52 -11.37
CA GLN A 27 1.04 13.96 -12.71
C GLN A 27 1.20 15.05 -13.78
N ASN A 28 0.59 16.22 -13.57
CA ASN A 28 0.65 17.34 -14.52
C ASN A 28 2.06 17.93 -14.65
N THR A 29 2.80 18.07 -13.53
CA THR A 29 4.18 18.57 -13.60
C THR A 29 5.09 17.61 -14.37
N HIS A 30 4.89 16.29 -14.23
CA HIS A 30 5.67 15.29 -14.96
C HIS A 30 5.24 15.16 -16.43
N ALA A 31 3.95 15.32 -16.73
CA ALA A 31 3.43 15.32 -18.10
C ALA A 31 3.95 16.52 -18.90
N LEU A 32 4.02 17.69 -18.28
CA LEU A 32 4.48 18.95 -18.89
C LEU A 32 5.99 19.19 -18.74
N ALA A 33 6.72 18.30 -18.08
CA ALA A 33 8.16 18.45 -17.86
C ALA A 33 8.99 18.56 -19.16
N PRO A 34 8.73 17.78 -20.23
CA PRO A 34 9.51 17.86 -21.45
C PRO A 34 9.49 19.26 -22.05
N SER A 35 10.65 19.76 -22.48
CA SER A 35 10.84 21.11 -23.05
C SER A 35 10.61 22.29 -22.09
N LEU A 36 10.06 22.09 -20.89
CA LEU A 36 9.89 23.13 -19.87
C LEU A 36 10.92 22.99 -18.74
N THR A 37 10.69 22.05 -17.82
CA THR A 37 11.57 21.79 -16.68
C THR A 37 12.68 20.78 -17.00
N ALA A 38 12.53 20.04 -18.11
CA ALA A 38 13.53 19.15 -18.67
C ALA A 38 13.76 19.44 -20.17
N PRO A 39 14.57 20.46 -20.52
CA PRO A 39 14.75 20.91 -21.91
C PRO A 39 15.35 19.86 -22.85
N GLY A 40 16.14 18.92 -22.34
CA GLY A 40 16.74 17.84 -23.12
C GLY A 40 15.87 16.57 -23.22
N ALA A 41 14.73 16.53 -22.53
CA ALA A 41 13.83 15.38 -22.57
C ALA A 41 12.79 15.57 -23.67
N THR A 42 12.62 14.55 -24.50
CA THR A 42 11.62 14.51 -25.58
C THR A 42 10.27 13.93 -25.15
N THR A 43 10.25 13.18 -24.04
CA THR A 43 9.04 12.55 -23.48
C THR A 43 9.05 12.66 -21.95
N SER A 44 7.87 12.52 -21.35
CA SER A 44 7.72 12.49 -19.89
C SER A 44 8.36 11.23 -19.30
N THR A 45 8.60 11.22 -17.98
CA THR A 45 9.25 10.09 -17.28
C THR A 45 8.47 8.78 -17.35
N SER A 46 7.16 8.84 -17.63
CA SER A 46 6.30 7.68 -17.89
C SER A 46 5.05 8.13 -18.64
N LEU A 47 4.57 7.28 -19.55
CA LEU A 47 3.34 7.50 -20.30
C LEU A 47 2.08 7.49 -19.38
N SER A 48 2.21 6.99 -18.15
CA SER A 48 1.11 7.00 -17.15
C SER A 48 0.72 8.39 -16.67
N TRP A 49 1.62 9.38 -16.76
CA TRP A 49 1.41 10.73 -16.20
C TRP A 49 0.41 11.57 -17.00
N GLY A 50 0.20 11.25 -18.28
CA GLY A 50 -0.60 12.05 -19.20
C GLY A 50 0.24 12.77 -20.27
N GLY A 51 -0.44 13.37 -21.24
CA GLY A 51 0.18 14.16 -22.32
C GLY A 51 0.75 13.38 -23.50
N ALA A 52 0.76 12.05 -23.45
CA ALA A 52 1.21 11.18 -24.54
C ALA A 52 0.04 10.39 -25.15
N GLU A 53 0.12 10.10 -26.46
CA GLU A 53 -0.86 9.25 -27.15
C GLU A 53 -0.86 7.81 -26.60
N LEU A 54 -2.00 7.14 -26.78
CA LEU A 54 -2.15 5.73 -26.43
C LEU A 54 -1.11 4.90 -27.18
N VAL A 55 -0.32 4.11 -26.46
CA VAL A 55 0.66 3.20 -27.08
C VAL A 55 0.06 1.81 -27.18
N ALA A 56 -0.07 1.31 -28.41
CA ALA A 56 -0.61 -0.01 -28.72
C ALA A 56 0.44 -0.91 -29.38
N VAL A 57 0.47 -2.18 -28.99
CA VAL A 57 1.32 -3.20 -29.61
C VAL A 57 0.47 -4.43 -29.89
N GLY A 58 0.41 -4.86 -31.16
CA GLY A 58 -0.34 -6.05 -31.56
C GLY A 58 -1.84 -5.98 -31.25
N GLY A 59 -2.46 -4.80 -31.44
CA GLY A 59 -3.90 -4.59 -31.18
C GLY A 59 -4.28 -4.53 -29.69
N LYS A 60 -3.30 -4.51 -28.78
CA LYS A 60 -3.50 -4.38 -27.34
C LYS A 60 -2.91 -3.07 -26.84
N VAL A 61 -3.55 -2.45 -25.86
CA VAL A 61 -3.02 -1.26 -25.18
C VAL A 61 -1.82 -1.67 -24.33
N ALA A 62 -0.64 -1.14 -24.68
CA ALA A 62 0.59 -1.36 -23.93
C ALA A 62 0.70 -0.41 -22.74
N MET A 63 0.35 0.87 -22.93
CA MET A 63 0.34 1.87 -21.87
C MET A 63 -0.61 3.04 -22.21
N PHE A 64 -1.32 3.54 -21.19
CA PHE A 64 -2.28 4.64 -21.27
C PHE A 64 -2.19 5.53 -20.01
N PRO A 65 -2.50 6.84 -20.10
CA PRO A 65 -2.57 7.70 -18.93
C PRO A 65 -3.54 7.16 -17.87
N ILE A 66 -3.12 7.19 -16.60
CA ILE A 66 -3.92 6.64 -15.49
C ILE A 66 -4.62 7.79 -14.78
N PRO A 67 -5.93 8.00 -14.99
CA PRO A 67 -6.67 9.05 -14.29
C PRO A 67 -6.84 8.67 -12.82
N LEU A 68 -6.53 9.62 -11.92
CA LEU A 68 -6.67 9.46 -10.49
C LEU A 68 -7.97 10.12 -10.00
N GLY A 69 -8.87 9.32 -9.43
CA GLY A 69 -10.16 9.76 -8.92
C GLY A 69 -10.33 9.54 -7.41
N THR A 70 -11.58 9.65 -6.95
CA THR A 70 -11.97 9.49 -5.54
C THR A 70 -11.66 8.08 -5.02
N ALA A 71 -11.85 7.05 -5.86
CA ALA A 71 -11.52 5.67 -5.48
C ALA A 71 -10.02 5.50 -5.20
N ASP A 72 -9.16 6.12 -6.01
CA ASP A 72 -7.71 6.06 -5.81
C ASP A 72 -7.31 6.78 -4.52
N PHE A 73 -7.92 7.93 -4.22
CA PHE A 73 -7.69 8.64 -2.96
C PHE A 73 -7.98 7.73 -1.76
N LEU A 74 -9.14 7.06 -1.74
CA LEU A 74 -9.53 6.17 -0.65
C LEU A 74 -8.59 4.97 -0.50
N VAL A 75 -8.27 4.31 -1.61
CA VAL A 75 -7.37 3.14 -1.61
C VAL A 75 -5.98 3.52 -1.11
N HIS A 76 -5.40 4.63 -1.58
CA HIS A 76 -4.09 5.09 -1.09
C HIS A 76 -4.10 5.41 0.41
N HIS A 77 -5.22 5.92 0.95
CA HIS A 77 -5.34 6.13 2.39
C HIS A 77 -5.42 4.81 3.17
N ILE A 78 -6.07 3.78 2.61
CA ILE A 78 -6.06 2.44 3.20
C ILE A 78 -4.63 1.87 3.20
N HIS A 79 -3.86 2.04 2.11
CA HIS A 79 -2.45 1.66 2.08
C HIS A 79 -1.62 2.39 3.13
N ALA A 80 -1.78 3.70 3.22
CA ALA A 80 -1.08 4.48 4.23
C ALA A 80 -1.44 3.96 5.63
N PHE A 81 -2.72 3.75 5.92
CA PHE A 81 -3.18 3.22 7.20
C PHE A 81 -2.55 1.86 7.53
N THR A 82 -2.58 0.90 6.61
CA THR A 82 -2.01 -0.45 6.86
C THR A 82 -0.51 -0.40 7.07
N ILE A 83 0.23 0.40 6.29
CA ILE A 83 1.67 0.61 6.47
C ILE A 83 1.95 1.24 7.83
N HIS A 84 1.21 2.29 8.22
CA HIS A 84 1.39 2.94 9.52
C HIS A 84 1.15 1.97 10.68
N VAL A 85 0.08 1.16 10.61
CA VAL A 85 -0.19 0.13 11.64
C VAL A 85 0.94 -0.89 11.71
N THR A 86 1.44 -1.37 10.58
CA THR A 86 2.55 -2.32 10.53
C THR A 86 3.84 -1.74 11.10
N VAL A 87 4.17 -0.51 10.72
CA VAL A 87 5.33 0.20 11.30
C VAL A 87 5.15 0.40 12.80
N LEU A 88 3.95 0.75 13.27
CA LEU A 88 3.67 0.88 14.71
C LEU A 88 3.87 -0.44 15.46
N ILE A 89 3.43 -1.58 14.91
CA ILE A 89 3.61 -2.90 15.52
C ILE A 89 5.09 -3.26 15.57
N LEU A 90 5.81 -3.11 14.46
CA LEU A 90 7.24 -3.42 14.37
C LEU A 90 8.07 -2.52 15.31
N LEU A 91 7.82 -1.21 15.25
CA LEU A 91 8.52 -0.22 16.06
C LEU A 91 8.26 -0.45 17.55
N LYS A 92 7.02 -0.78 17.93
CA LYS A 92 6.69 -1.16 19.31
C LYS A 92 7.40 -2.45 19.72
N GLY A 93 7.47 -3.45 18.84
CA GLY A 93 8.22 -4.68 19.07
C GLY A 93 9.70 -4.43 19.37
N VAL A 94 10.35 -3.58 18.57
CA VAL A 94 11.77 -3.22 18.73
C VAL A 94 12.01 -2.39 19.99
N LEU A 95 11.23 -1.33 20.21
CA LEU A 95 11.46 -0.40 21.34
C LEU A 95 11.19 -1.05 22.70
N PHE A 96 10.18 -1.92 22.80
CA PHE A 96 9.80 -2.58 24.05
C PHE A 96 10.34 -4.02 24.16
N ALA A 97 11.36 -4.36 23.35
CA ALA A 97 12.05 -5.65 23.42
C ALA A 97 12.82 -5.83 24.73
N ARG A 98 13.46 -4.77 25.23
CA ARG A 98 14.34 -4.83 26.41
C ARG A 98 13.59 -4.65 27.75
N SER A 99 12.68 -3.68 27.80
CA SER A 99 11.88 -3.41 28.99
C SER A 99 10.58 -2.71 28.58
N SER A 100 9.50 -2.95 29.32
CA SER A 100 8.25 -2.20 29.18
C SER A 100 7.69 -1.84 30.54
N ARG A 101 6.80 -0.84 30.61
CA ARG A 101 6.21 -0.41 31.88
C ARG A 101 5.47 -1.54 32.62
N LEU A 102 4.94 -2.51 31.88
CA LEU A 102 4.19 -3.65 32.43
C LEU A 102 5.11 -4.82 32.81
N ILE A 103 6.21 -5.03 32.08
CA ILE A 103 7.22 -6.06 32.34
C ILE A 103 8.60 -5.40 32.29
N LEU A 104 9.13 -5.08 33.47
CA LEU A 104 10.40 -4.36 33.64
C LEU A 104 11.62 -5.23 33.27
N ILE A 105 11.49 -6.56 33.37
CA ILE A 105 12.57 -7.55 33.32
C ILE A 105 12.41 -8.52 32.12
N LYS A 106 12.23 -7.98 30.92
CA LYS A 106 12.01 -8.81 29.72
C LYS A 106 13.27 -9.57 29.28
N GLN A 107 14.46 -9.00 29.49
CA GLN A 107 15.73 -9.63 29.09
C GLN A 107 16.18 -10.79 29.99
N ILE A 108 15.94 -10.71 31.31
CA ILE A 108 16.26 -11.84 32.20
C ILE A 108 15.25 -12.97 31.95
N LEU A 109 13.99 -12.67 31.63
CA LEU A 109 13.01 -13.71 31.28
C LEU A 109 13.40 -14.45 29.98
N VAL A 110 13.87 -13.74 28.96
CA VAL A 110 14.38 -14.35 27.71
C VAL A 110 15.65 -15.18 27.98
N PHE A 111 16.57 -14.69 28.82
CA PHE A 111 17.77 -15.44 29.20
C PHE A 111 17.44 -16.69 30.03
N VAL A 112 16.52 -16.58 30.98
CA VAL A 112 16.02 -17.71 31.79
C VAL A 112 15.29 -18.73 30.91
N PHE A 113 14.49 -18.30 29.92
CA PHE A 113 13.84 -19.21 28.97
C PHE A 113 14.86 -19.93 28.06
N LEU A 114 15.93 -19.24 27.65
CA LEU A 114 17.00 -19.80 26.82
C LEU A 114 17.90 -20.79 27.59
N VAL A 115 18.15 -20.54 28.88
CA VAL A 115 19.00 -21.37 29.75
C VAL A 115 18.23 -22.52 30.42
N MET A 116 16.97 -22.32 30.82
CA MET A 116 16.10 -23.35 31.40
C MET A 116 15.40 -24.23 30.35
N GLY A 117 15.46 -23.87 29.06
CA GLY A 117 14.91 -24.67 27.95
C GLY A 117 15.90 -25.64 27.30
N LEU A 118 17.13 -25.75 27.82
CA LEU A 118 18.18 -26.67 27.33
C LEU A 118 18.42 -27.86 28.29
N GLY A 119 17.73 -27.89 29.43
CA GLY A 119 17.71 -29.01 30.36
C GLY A 119 16.28 -29.52 30.48
N GLU A 120 16.08 -30.79 30.13
CA GLU A 120 14.84 -31.56 30.20
C GLU A 120 13.85 -31.37 29.04
N GLY A 121 13.63 -32.49 28.36
CA GLY A 121 12.63 -32.64 27.32
C GLY A 121 11.22 -32.54 27.86
N GLU A 122 10.32 -32.32 26.90
CA GLU A 122 8.87 -32.30 27.04
C GLU A 122 8.27 -31.05 27.73
N HIS A 123 7.55 -30.28 26.89
CA HIS A 123 6.53 -29.28 27.23
C HIS A 123 6.97 -27.83 27.50
N ALA A 124 7.41 -27.14 26.46
CA ALA A 124 7.25 -25.69 26.34
C ALA A 124 6.45 -25.33 25.07
N LYS A 125 5.11 -25.34 25.16
CA LYS A 125 4.25 -24.68 24.17
C LYS A 125 4.33 -23.16 24.37
N TYR A 126 5.37 -22.55 23.83
CA TYR A 126 5.27 -21.16 23.36
C TYR A 126 5.69 -21.16 21.90
N PRO A 127 4.76 -20.94 20.95
CA PRO A 127 5.10 -21.06 19.54
C PRO A 127 6.01 -19.89 19.14
N PRO A 128 6.80 -20.05 18.07
CA PRO A 128 7.40 -18.93 17.32
C PRO A 128 6.31 -18.13 16.57
N GLY A 129 5.23 -17.78 17.28
CA GLY A 129 3.98 -17.25 16.76
C GLY A 129 4.09 -15.81 16.29
N ASP A 130 5.01 -15.02 16.84
CA ASP A 130 5.14 -13.61 16.47
C ASP A 130 5.67 -13.43 15.05
N HIS A 131 6.55 -14.31 14.57
CA HIS A 131 7.06 -14.26 13.20
C HIS A 131 6.05 -14.80 12.17
N VAL A 132 5.28 -15.83 12.52
CA VAL A 132 4.24 -16.40 11.65
C VAL A 132 3.05 -15.44 11.54
N LEU A 133 2.65 -14.82 12.65
CA LEU A 133 1.60 -13.79 12.68
C LEU A 133 2.01 -12.54 11.91
N LEU A 134 3.25 -12.06 12.11
CA LEU A 134 3.76 -10.90 11.38
C LEU A 134 3.87 -11.20 9.88
N ARG A 135 4.35 -12.39 9.50
CA ARG A 135 4.42 -12.81 8.10
C ARG A 135 3.04 -12.96 7.48
N PHE A 136 2.05 -13.47 8.22
CA PHE A 136 0.66 -13.55 7.77
C PHE A 136 0.04 -12.15 7.62
N ILE A 137 0.26 -11.23 8.55
CA ILE A 137 -0.20 -9.85 8.46
C ILE A 137 0.41 -9.15 7.24
N LEU A 138 1.72 -9.28 7.03
CA LEU A 138 2.42 -8.70 5.89
C LEU A 138 1.95 -9.31 4.55
N ASP A 139 1.74 -10.62 4.49
CA ASP A 139 1.29 -11.32 3.28
C ASP A 139 -0.15 -10.94 2.91
N VAL A 140 -1.05 -10.87 3.90
CA VAL A 140 -2.42 -10.38 3.71
C VAL A 140 -2.43 -8.91 3.29
N GLN A 141 -1.63 -8.05 3.93
CA GLN A 141 -1.55 -6.63 3.58
C GLN A 141 -0.98 -6.40 2.18
N CYS A 142 0.03 -7.15 1.76
CA CYS A 142 0.63 -7.00 0.44
C CYS A 142 -0.33 -7.48 -0.68
N ASN A 143 -1.01 -8.60 -0.45
CA ASN A 143 -1.93 -9.16 -1.44
C ASN A 143 -3.25 -8.39 -1.54
N PHE A 144 -3.93 -8.11 -0.43
CA PHE A 144 -5.22 -7.41 -0.45
C PHE A 144 -5.07 -5.89 -0.51
N GLY A 145 -4.03 -5.35 0.12
CA GLY A 145 -3.75 -3.92 0.11
C GLY A 145 -3.27 -3.50 -1.26
N SER A 146 -2.07 -3.90 -1.69
CA SER A 146 -1.44 -3.38 -2.92
C SER A 146 -1.77 -4.14 -4.21
N ASN A 147 -1.72 -5.47 -4.21
CA ASN A 147 -1.84 -6.22 -5.46
C ASN A 147 -3.26 -6.16 -6.03
N PHE A 148 -4.28 -6.36 -5.21
CA PHE A 148 -5.66 -6.40 -5.71
C PHE A 148 -6.12 -5.07 -6.34
N PRO A 149 -5.96 -3.89 -5.71
CA PRO A 149 -6.33 -2.62 -6.33
C PRO A 149 -5.49 -2.28 -7.55
N PHE A 150 -4.22 -2.70 -7.58
CA PHE A 150 -3.36 -2.52 -8.74
C PHE A 150 -3.83 -3.33 -9.95
N GLN A 151 -4.17 -4.61 -9.75
CA GLN A 151 -4.71 -5.47 -10.81
C GLN A 151 -6.07 -4.95 -11.30
N LEU A 152 -6.95 -4.57 -10.38
CA LEU A 152 -8.26 -4.01 -10.72
C LEU A 152 -8.13 -2.68 -11.47
N GLY A 153 -7.24 -1.80 -11.01
CA GLY A 153 -6.95 -0.52 -11.65
C GLY A 153 -6.44 -0.70 -13.08
N LYS A 154 -5.49 -1.61 -13.28
CA LYS A 154 -4.95 -1.94 -14.61
C LYS A 154 -5.99 -2.55 -15.54
N CYS A 155 -6.76 -3.51 -15.06
CA CYS A 155 -7.81 -4.17 -15.84
C CYS A 155 -8.91 -3.19 -16.26
N SER A 156 -9.31 -2.29 -15.36
CA SER A 156 -10.43 -1.38 -15.63
C SER A 156 -10.05 -0.13 -16.42
N ARG A 157 -8.80 0.34 -16.35
CA ARG A 157 -8.43 1.69 -16.80
C ARG A 157 -7.19 1.77 -17.69
N THR A 158 -6.41 0.70 -17.83
CA THR A 158 -5.11 0.75 -18.52
C THR A 158 -4.96 -0.31 -19.62
N PHE A 159 -5.56 -1.49 -19.44
CA PHE A 159 -5.52 -2.56 -20.43
C PHE A 159 -6.84 -2.70 -21.18
N GLY A 160 -6.74 -2.95 -22.49
CA GLY A 160 -7.87 -3.13 -23.38
C GLY A 160 -7.43 -3.65 -24.76
N VAL A 161 -8.40 -4.11 -25.55
CA VAL A 161 -8.22 -4.43 -26.98
C VAL A 161 -8.73 -3.24 -27.78
N LEU A 162 -7.97 -2.81 -28.78
CA LEU A 162 -8.36 -1.76 -29.72
C LEU A 162 -9.11 -2.34 -30.91
#